data_AF-A9NER5-F1
#
_entry.id   AF-A9NER5-F1
#
_cell.length_a   1.000
_cell.length_b   1.000
_cell.length_c   1.000
_cell.angle_alpha   90.00
_cell.angle_beta   90.00
_cell.angle_gamma   90.00
#
_symmetry.space_group_name_H-M   'P 1'
#
loop_
_entity.id
_entity.type
_entity.pdbx_description
1 polymer ?
#
loop_
_entity_poly.entity_id
_entity_poly.type
_entity_poly.pdbx_seq_one_letter_code
_entity_poly.pdbx_strand_id
1 'polypeptide(L)'
;MSLEPLRNEIDKVDKELVKLLERRFELVKEIGDYKKLHNLPVLDLAREQQVLQKKKEQLSNKDLWPHFEKLFQHIMNISKELEK
;
A
#
# COMPACT_ATOMS: atom_id res chain seq x y z
N MET A 1 27.79 -16.69 -13.84
CA MET A 1 27.32 -15.74 -12.80
C MET A 1 26.17 -16.39 -12.05
N SER A 2 26.19 -16.39 -10.72
CA SER A 2 25.10 -16.94 -9.90
C SER A 2 24.05 -15.87 -9.63
N LEU A 3 22.77 -16.25 -9.56
CA LEU A 3 21.66 -15.35 -9.24
C LEU A 3 21.55 -15.05 -7.73
N GLU A 4 22.29 -15.79 -6.91
CA GLU A 4 22.19 -15.71 -5.44
C GLU A 4 22.44 -14.31 -4.85
N PRO A 5 23.40 -13.49 -5.34
CA PRO A 5 23.56 -12.13 -4.81
C PRO A 5 22.33 -11.25 -5.02
N LEU A 6 21.68 -11.34 -6.19
CA LEU A 6 20.48 -10.57 -6.51
C LEU A 6 19.28 -11.02 -5.67
N ARG A 7 19.14 -12.34 -5.45
CA ARG A 7 18.09 -12.89 -4.58
C ARG A 7 18.25 -12.42 -3.14
N ASN A 8 19.48 -12.45 -2.61
CA ASN A 8 19.78 -11.94 -1.27
C ASN A 8 19.47 -10.45 -1.12
N GLU A 9 19.60 -9.66 -2.19
CA GLU A 9 19.22 -8.25 -2.19
C GLU A 9 17.70 -8.08 -2.18
N ILE A 10 16.97 -8.86 -2.98
CA ILE A 10 15.50 -8.90 -2.96
C ILE A 10 15.00 -9.27 -1.55
N ASP A 11 15.56 -10.31 -0.92
CA ASP A 11 15.16 -10.73 0.42
C ASP A 11 15.34 -9.63 1.48
N LYS A 12 16.34 -8.74 1.30
CA LYS A 12 16.53 -7.59 2.19
C LYS A 12 15.45 -6.54 1.97
N VAL A 13 15.16 -6.22 0.71
CA VAL A 13 14.09 -5.29 0.34
C VAL A 13 12.74 -5.81 0.85
N ASP A 14 12.45 -7.10 0.67
CA ASP A 14 11.20 -7.71 1.11
C ASP A 14 11.02 -7.64 2.63
N LYS A 15 12.09 -7.81 3.40
CA LYS A 15 12.05 -7.60 4.87
C LYS A 15 11.67 -6.17 5.25
N GLU A 16 12.10 -5.18 4.49
CA GLU A 16 11.70 -3.79 4.71
C GLU A 16 10.25 -3.54 4.29
N LEU A 17 9.83 -4.12 3.15
CA LEU A 17 8.45 -4.04 2.67
C LEU A 17 7.46 -4.62 3.69
N VAL A 18 7.77 -5.77 4.30
CA VAL A 18 6.94 -6.38 5.35
C VAL A 18 6.73 -5.39 6.51
N LYS A 19 7.80 -4.82 7.06
CA LYS A 19 7.72 -3.86 8.17
C LYS A 19 6.89 -2.62 7.81
N LEU A 20 7.07 -2.10 6.59
CA LEU A 20 6.32 -0.94 6.10
C LEU A 20 4.83 -1.26 5.94
N LEU A 21 4.49 -2.46 5.45
CA LEU A 21 3.11 -2.90 5.27
C LEU A 21 2.43 -3.16 6.62
N GLU A 22 3.12 -3.80 7.58
CA GLU A 22 2.62 -3.98 8.95
C GLU A 22 2.27 -2.63 9.57
N ARG A 23 3.21 -1.66 9.54
CA ARG A 23 2.97 -0.32 10.07
C ARG A 23 1.81 0.37 9.35
N ARG A 24 1.70 0.21 8.04
CA ARG A 24 0.58 0.76 7.26
C ARG A 24 -0.75 0.16 7.70
N PHE A 25 -0.81 -1.15 7.97
CA PHE A 25 -2.05 -1.81 8.39
C PHE A 25 -2.45 -1.47 9.82
N GLU A 26 -1.52 -1.21 10.73
CA GLU A 26 -1.83 -0.64 12.04
C GLU A 26 -2.57 0.70 11.90
N LEU A 27 -2.03 1.61 11.07
CA LEU A 27 -2.66 2.91 10.82
C LEU A 27 -4.04 2.78 10.16
N VAL A 28 -4.23 1.79 9.30
CA VAL A 28 -5.54 1.48 8.70
C VAL A 28 -6.55 1.06 9.77
N LYS A 29 -6.15 0.26 10.76
CA LYS A 29 -7.03 -0.12 11.88
C LYS A 29 -7.44 1.09 12.70
N GLU A 30 -6.49 1.96 13.04
CA GLU A 30 -6.77 3.22 13.75
C GLU A 30 -7.77 4.10 12.97
N ILE A 31 -7.62 4.19 11.64
CA ILE A 31 -8.58 4.89 10.76
C ILE A 31 -9.95 4.21 10.75
N GLY A 32 -9.99 2.87 10.72
CA GLY A 32 -11.22 2.08 10.78
C GLY A 32 -12.00 2.35 12.07
N ASP A 33 -11.31 2.32 13.22
CA ASP A 33 -11.90 2.62 14.53
C ASP A 33 -12.44 4.05 14.60
N TYR A 34 -11.70 5.02 14.07
CA TYR A 34 -12.15 6.40 13.95
C TYR A 34 -13.42 6.51 13.09
N LYS A 35 -13.43 5.90 11.89
CA LYS A 35 -14.60 5.91 11.00
C LYS A 35 -15.82 5.28 11.67
N LYS A 36 -15.64 4.16 12.38
CA LYS A 36 -16.71 3.50 13.14
C LYS A 36 -17.28 4.41 14.22
N LEU A 37 -16.42 5.05 15.02
CA LEU A 37 -16.84 5.97 16.07
C LEU A 37 -17.63 7.17 15.53
N HIS A 38 -17.28 7.65 14.34
CA HIS A 38 -17.89 8.81 13.70
C HIS A 38 -18.96 8.47 12.65
N ASN A 39 -19.37 7.20 12.51
CA ASN A 39 -20.33 6.73 11.49
C ASN A 39 -19.94 7.13 10.05
N LEU A 40 -18.65 7.15 9.73
CA LEU A 40 -18.12 7.46 8.40
C LEU A 40 -18.03 6.19 7.53
N PRO A 41 -18.24 6.30 6.21
CA PRO A 41 -18.12 5.17 5.31
C PRO A 41 -16.66 4.68 5.19
N VAL A 42 -16.49 3.35 5.09
CA VAL A 42 -15.19 2.72 4.83
C VAL A 42 -14.66 3.08 3.45
N LEU A 43 -15.55 3.10 2.45
CA LEU A 43 -15.21 3.43 1.06
C LEU A 43 -15.13 4.95 0.86
N ASP A 44 -13.95 5.44 0.48
CA ASP A 44 -13.72 6.82 0.06
C ASP A 44 -12.93 6.83 -1.26
N LEU A 45 -13.68 6.87 -2.37
CA LEU A 45 -13.11 6.84 -3.73
C LEU A 45 -12.24 8.07 -4.02
N ALA A 46 -12.61 9.24 -3.51
CA ALA A 46 -11.84 10.46 -3.70
C ALA A 46 -10.48 10.34 -3.02
N ARG A 47 -10.44 9.79 -1.80
CA ARG A 47 -9.20 9.52 -1.08
C ARG A 47 -8.33 8.50 -1.80
N GLU A 48 -8.90 7.41 -2.32
CA GLU A 48 -8.15 6.39 -3.08
C GLU A 48 -7.49 6.99 -4.32
N GLN A 49 -8.23 7.77 -5.12
CA GLN A 49 -7.69 8.48 -6.29
C GLN A 49 -6.55 9.42 -5.93
N GLN A 50 -6.68 10.18 -4.83
CA GLN A 50 -5.61 11.05 -4.34
C GLN A 50 -4.36 10.28 -3.93
N VAL A 51 -4.50 9.10 -3.29
CA VAL A 51 -3.32 8.26 -2.99
C VAL A 51 -2.65 7.83 -4.28
N LEU A 52 -3.41 7.26 -5.22
CA LEU A 52 -2.86 6.75 -6.48
C LEU A 52 -2.12 7.85 -7.24
N GLN A 53 -2.72 9.03 -7.39
CA GLN A 53 -2.09 10.15 -8.07
C GLN A 53 -0.77 10.56 -7.40
N LYS A 54 -0.75 10.69 -6.07
CA LYS A 54 0.48 10.99 -5.32
C LYS A 54 1.55 9.92 -5.51
N LYS A 55 1.18 8.64 -5.55
CA LYS A 55 2.13 7.53 -5.80
C LYS A 55 2.67 7.56 -7.21
N LYS A 56 1.83 7.86 -8.20
CA LYS A 56 2.26 8.06 -9.58
C LYS A 56 3.29 9.18 -9.68
N GLU A 57 3.08 10.29 -8.99
CA GLU A 57 4.00 11.44 -8.95
C GLU A 57 5.33 11.11 -8.29
N GLN A 58 5.34 10.25 -7.26
CA GLN A 58 6.56 9.82 -6.55
C GLN A 58 7.47 8.89 -7.36
N LEU A 59 6.96 8.20 -8.38
CA LEU A 59 7.77 7.29 -9.19
C LEU A 59 8.79 8.05 -10.04
N SER A 60 10.06 7.68 -9.97
CA SER A 60 11.09 8.20 -10.87
C SER A 60 10.89 7.72 -12.31
N ASN A 61 10.48 6.46 -12.49
CA ASN A 61 10.13 5.90 -13.80
C ASN A 61 8.60 5.74 -13.90
N LYS A 62 7.97 6.55 -14.75
CA LYS A 62 6.51 6.54 -14.95
C LYS A 62 6.02 5.32 -15.72
N ASP A 63 6.88 4.63 -16.47
CA ASP A 63 6.50 3.43 -17.23
C ASP A 63 6.12 2.27 -16.31
N LEU A 64 6.60 2.29 -15.07
CA LEU A 64 6.23 1.31 -14.04
C LEU A 64 4.83 1.56 -13.45
N TRP A 65 4.21 2.71 -13.74
CA TRP A 65 2.93 3.09 -13.14
C TRP A 65 1.84 2.02 -13.25
N PRO A 66 1.59 1.37 -14.41
CA PRO A 66 0.55 0.34 -14.52
C PRO A 66 0.73 -0.84 -13.55
N HIS A 67 1.97 -1.16 -13.17
CA HIS A 67 2.27 -2.20 -12.19
C HIS A 67 2.04 -1.71 -10.76
N PHE A 68 2.51 -0.50 -10.45
CA PHE A 68 2.31 0.13 -9.13
C PHE A 68 0.84 0.42 -8.84
N GLU A 69 0.08 0.86 -9.84
CA GLU A 69 -1.35 1.12 -9.72
C GLU A 69 -2.10 -0.13 -9.27
N LYS A 70 -1.88 -1.26 -9.96
CA LYS A 70 -2.46 -2.56 -9.59
C LYS A 70 -2.07 -2.99 -8.18
N LEU A 71 -0.79 -2.86 -7.83
CA LEU A 71 -0.28 -3.20 -6.51
C LEU A 71 -0.95 -2.37 -5.40
N PHE A 72 -0.99 -1.04 -5.57
CA PHE A 72 -1.57 -0.15 -4.58
C PHE A 72 -3.09 -0.33 -4.46
N GLN A 73 -3.80 -0.59 -5.56
CA GLN A 73 -5.22 -0.96 -5.52
C GLN A 73 -5.43 -2.25 -4.72
N HIS A 74 -4.57 -3.27 -4.91
CA HIS A 74 -4.66 -4.51 -4.14
C HIS A 74 -4.41 -4.28 -2.64
N ILE A 75 -3.38 -3.49 -2.29
CA ILE A 75 -3.11 -3.08 -0.91
C ILE A 75 -4.31 -2.34 -0.30
N MET A 76 -4.94 -1.43 -1.04
CA MET A 76 -6.14 -0.71 -0.59
C MET A 76 -7.34 -1.63 -0.38
N ASN A 77 -7.53 -2.63 -1.24
CA ASN A 77 -8.60 -3.61 -1.09
C ASN A 77 -8.42 -4.45 0.18
N ILE A 78 -7.21 -4.96 0.43
CA ILE A 78 -6.88 -5.65 1.69
C ILE A 78 -7.11 -4.73 2.90
N SER A 79 -6.75 -3.45 2.78
CA SER A 79 -6.97 -2.47 3.86
C SER A 79 -8.45 -2.37 4.24
N LYS A 80 -9.35 -2.30 3.27
CA LYS A 80 -10.80 -2.23 3.49
C LYS A 80 -11.37 -3.47 4.18
N GLU A 81 -10.75 -4.63 4.00
CA GLU A 81 -11.12 -5.86 4.72
C GLU A 81 -10.71 -5.79 6.20
N LEU A 82 -9.57 -5.16 6.49
CA LEU A 82 -9.06 -4.95 7.85
C LEU A 82 -9.75 -3.78 8.60
N GLU A 83 -10.42 -2.87 7.88
CA GLU A 83 -11.20 -1.76 8.45
C GLU A 83 -12.57 -2.19 9.01
N LYS A 84 -13.05 -3.40 8.69
CA LYS A 84 -14.34 -3.94 9.16
C LYS A 84 -14.30 -4.36 10.62
#